data_AF-A0A846BL20-F1
#
_entry.id   AF-A0A846BL20-F1
#
_cell.length_a   1.000
_cell.length_b   1.000
_cell.length_c   1.000
_cell.angle_alpha   90.00
_cell.angle_beta   90.00
_cell.angle_gamma   90.00
#
_symmetry.space_group_name_H-M   'P 1'
#
loop_
_entity.id
_entity.type
_entity.pdbx_description
1 polymer ?
#
loop_
_entity_poly.entity_id
_entity_poly.type
_entity_poly.pdbx_seq_one_letter_code
_entity_poly.pdbx_strand_id
1 'polypeptide(L)'
;ATVSIFIAVIFGQIEAGLAEPYTAAESTLNLHTLIGWSLSGILAAVTAWRYIIRTRNPKELPLPFLGVGLLLTGLVFFQIYLGDLLVWVYGLHTGPVVEATREGLLQ
;
A
#
# COMPACT_ATOMS: atom_id res chain seq x y z
N ALA A 1 4.73 13.21 5.22
CA ALA A 1 4.07 11.90 5.47
C ALA A 1 2.86 11.72 4.57
N THR A 2 1.70 12.36 4.81
CA THR A 2 0.46 12.10 4.04
C THR A 2 0.65 12.15 2.52
N VAL A 3 1.22 13.24 1.98
CA VAL A 3 1.45 13.36 0.52
C VAL A 3 2.40 12.28 0.01
N SER A 4 3.49 12.00 0.74
CA SER A 4 4.45 10.96 0.38
C SER A 4 3.82 9.56 0.34
N ILE A 5 3.00 9.22 1.35
CA ILE A 5 2.30 7.93 1.39
C ILE A 5 1.27 7.87 0.27
N PHE A 6 0.55 8.96 0.01
CA PHE A 6 -0.43 9.00 -1.09
C PHE A 6 0.26 8.78 -2.45
N ILE A 7 1.40 9.43 -2.69
CA ILE A 7 2.19 9.20 -3.91
C ILE A 7 2.66 7.75 -3.99
N ALA A 8 3.17 7.19 -2.90
CA ALA A 8 3.59 5.78 -2.85
C ALA A 8 2.42 4.82 -3.17
N VAL A 9 1.21 5.11 -2.68
CA VAL A 9 0.00 4.36 -3.04
C VAL A 9 -0.25 4.47 -4.54
N ILE A 10 -0.25 5.66 -5.13
CA ILE A 10 -0.51 5.82 -6.57
C ILE A 10 0.47 5.01 -7.42
N PHE A 11 1.77 5.13 -7.19
CA PHE A 11 2.76 4.38 -7.97
C PHE A 11 2.65 2.87 -7.73
N GLY A 12 2.55 2.43 -6.48
CA GLY A 12 2.42 1.00 -6.16
C GLY A 12 1.17 0.36 -6.77
N GLN A 13 0.04 1.10 -6.81
CA GLN A 13 -1.19 0.58 -7.42
C GLN A 13 -1.15 0.57 -8.95
N ILE A 14 -0.46 1.53 -9.58
CA ILE A 14 -0.22 1.49 -11.02
C ILE A 14 0.66 0.28 -11.37
N GLU A 15 1.75 0.07 -10.65
CA GLU A 15 2.64 -1.09 -10.87
C GLU A 15 1.89 -2.42 -10.66
N ALA A 16 1.11 -2.53 -9.58
CA ALA A 16 0.29 -3.70 -9.30
C ALA A 16 -0.75 -3.96 -10.40
N GLY A 17 -1.37 -2.92 -10.95
CA GLY A 17 -2.36 -3.03 -12.03
C GLY A 17 -1.75 -3.38 -13.40
N LEU A 18 -0.44 -3.20 -13.58
CA LEU A 18 0.30 -3.58 -14.79
C LEU A 18 0.98 -4.94 -14.65
N ALA A 19 0.95 -5.55 -13.47
CA ALA A 19 1.55 -6.86 -13.24
C ALA A 19 0.68 -7.99 -13.79
N GLU A 20 1.31 -9.01 -14.36
CA GLU A 20 0.67 -10.28 -14.70
C GLU A 20 1.04 -11.31 -13.62
N PRO A 21 0.18 -11.53 -12.60
CA PRO A 21 0.50 -12.47 -11.52
C PRO A 21 0.39 -13.91 -12.02
N TYR A 22 1.35 -14.72 -11.60
CA TYR A 22 1.23 -16.18 -11.63
C TYR A 22 0.66 -16.70 -10.30
N THR A 23 0.25 -17.97 -10.27
CA THR A 23 -0.53 -18.57 -9.17
C THR A 23 0.07 -18.34 -7.78
N ALA A 24 1.40 -18.36 -7.63
CA ALA A 24 2.04 -18.15 -6.33
C ALA A 24 2.05 -16.69 -5.85
N ALA A 25 1.95 -15.72 -6.76
CA ALA A 25 2.01 -14.29 -6.47
C ALA A 25 0.63 -13.63 -6.31
N GLU A 26 -0.42 -14.26 -6.83
CA GLU A 26 -1.77 -13.69 -6.94
C GLU A 26 -2.32 -13.23 -5.58
N SER A 27 -2.22 -14.06 -4.55
CA SER A 27 -2.75 -13.72 -3.21
C SER A 27 -2.06 -12.50 -2.61
N THR A 28 -0.74 -12.40 -2.75
CA THR A 28 0.06 -11.25 -2.30
C THR A 28 -0.30 -9.99 -3.08
N LEU A 29 -0.45 -10.09 -4.41
CA LEU A 29 -0.82 -8.97 -5.27
C LEU A 29 -2.22 -8.45 -4.93
N ASN A 30 -3.17 -9.35 -4.69
CA ASN A 30 -4.54 -9.01 -4.31
C ASN A 30 -4.58 -8.29 -2.96
N LEU A 31 -3.84 -8.77 -1.95
CA LEU A 31 -3.74 -8.09 -0.66
C LEU A 31 -3.07 -6.72 -0.78
N HIS A 32 -1.96 -6.63 -1.51
CA HIS A 32 -1.26 -5.37 -1.75
C HIS A 32 -2.18 -4.34 -2.43
N THR A 33 -2.96 -4.79 -3.42
CA THR A 33 -3.89 -3.93 -4.16
C THR A 33 -5.04 -3.47 -3.27
N LEU A 34 -5.69 -4.39 -2.55
CA LEU A 34 -6.83 -4.08 -1.69
C LEU A 34 -6.45 -3.10 -0.56
N ILE A 35 -5.36 -3.37 0.14
CA ILE A 35 -4.90 -2.55 1.26
C ILE A 35 -4.38 -1.20 0.75
N GLY A 36 -3.71 -1.19 -0.41
CA GLY A 36 -3.20 0.04 -1.02
C GLY A 36 -4.29 1.03 -1.37
N TRP A 37 -5.35 0.58 -2.06
CA TRP A 37 -6.50 1.46 -2.33
C TRP A 37 -7.21 1.89 -1.05
N SER A 38 -7.36 0.99 -0.08
CA SER A 38 -7.96 1.29 1.22
C SER A 38 -7.19 2.38 1.99
N LEU A 39 -5.86 2.39 1.88
CA LEU A 39 -5.00 3.41 2.52
C LEU A 39 -5.30 4.82 2.05
N SER A 40 -5.72 5.04 0.80
CA SER A 40 -6.13 6.37 0.33
C SER A 40 -7.31 6.91 1.14
N GLY A 41 -8.33 6.08 1.39
CA GLY A 41 -9.49 6.43 2.20
C GLY A 41 -9.11 6.67 3.67
N ILE A 42 -8.27 5.80 4.24
CA ILE A 42 -7.78 5.95 5.61
C ILE A 42 -6.97 7.26 5.77
N LEU A 43 -6.08 7.56 4.82
CA LEU A 43 -5.28 8.79 4.84
C LEU A 43 -6.16 10.03 4.78
N ALA A 44 -7.19 10.04 3.93
CA ALA A 44 -8.15 11.14 3.85
C ALA A 44 -8.86 11.33 5.20
N ALA A 45 -9.38 10.25 5.80
CA ALA A 45 -10.07 10.29 7.08
C ALA A 45 -9.17 10.76 8.23
N VAL A 46 -7.94 10.23 8.34
CA VAL A 46 -6.97 10.64 9.39
C VAL A 46 -6.56 12.10 9.20
N THR A 47 -6.38 12.55 7.97
CA THR A 47 -6.03 13.95 7.67
C THR A 47 -7.16 14.89 8.04
N ALA A 48 -8.41 14.56 7.69
CA ALA A 48 -9.59 15.33 8.07
C ALA A 48 -9.76 15.37 9.60
N TRP A 49 -9.59 14.23 10.29
CA TRP A 49 -9.68 14.17 11.74
C TRP A 49 -8.60 15.04 12.42
N ARG A 50 -7.36 14.99 11.93
CA ARG A 50 -6.28 15.86 12.42
C ARG A 50 -6.62 17.33 12.27
N TYR A 51 -7.23 17.71 11.14
CA TYR A 51 -7.67 19.09 10.90
C TYR A 51 -8.72 19.51 11.94
N ILE A 52 -9.74 18.69 12.19
CA ILE A 52 -10.79 18.96 13.19
C ILE A 52 -10.22 19.09 14.61
N ILE A 53 -9.28 18.23 15.01
CA ILE A 53 -8.62 18.33 16.32
C ILE A 53 -7.93 19.70 16.46
N ARG A 54 -7.17 20.10 15.43
CA ARG A 54 -6.40 21.34 15.44
C ARG A 54 -7.24 22.60 15.39
N THR A 55 -8.39 22.58 14.72
CA THR A 55 -9.29 23.73 14.71
C THR A 55 -9.96 23.95 16.07
N ARG A 56 -10.10 22.89 16.88
CA ARG A 56 -10.66 22.99 18.24
C ARG A 56 -9.62 23.38 19.29
N ASN A 57 -8.50 22.65 19.36
CA ASN A 57 -7.39 22.96 20.27
C ASN A 57 -6.06 22.56 19.61
N PRO A 58 -5.24 23.52 19.15
CA PRO A 58 -4.01 23.21 18.44
C PRO A 58 -2.88 22.69 19.33
N LYS A 59 -2.99 22.79 20.66
CA LYS A 59 -1.94 22.42 21.62
C LYS A 59 -2.04 20.99 22.15
N GLU A 60 -3.14 20.30 21.89
CA GLU A 60 -3.41 18.96 22.43
C GLU A 60 -3.65 17.96 21.30
N LEU A 61 -3.14 16.74 21.48
CA LEU A 61 -3.45 15.60 20.62
C LEU A 61 -4.08 14.50 21.49
N PRO A 62 -5.32 14.08 21.18
CA PRO A 62 -6.00 13.06 21.95
C PRO A 62 -5.30 11.70 21.77
N LEU A 63 -5.18 10.93 22.85
CA LEU A 63 -4.51 9.62 22.84
C LEU A 63 -5.04 8.66 21.75
N PRO A 64 -6.35 8.58 21.46
CA PRO A 64 -6.85 7.78 20.35
C PRO A 64 -6.26 8.15 18.99
N PHE A 65 -5.99 9.43 18.73
CA PHE A 65 -5.38 9.87 17.47
C PHE A 65 -3.93 9.36 17.34
N LEU A 66 -3.19 9.26 18.45
CA LEU A 66 -1.86 8.65 18.47
C LEU A 66 -1.93 7.15 18.16
N GLY A 67 -2.90 6.44 18.75
CA GLY A 67 -3.13 5.02 18.47
C GLY A 67 -3.43 4.75 16.99
N VAL A 68 -4.28 5.58 16.37
CA VAL A 68 -4.55 5.50 14.93
C VAL A 68 -3.32 5.83 14.08
N GLY A 69 -2.49 6.78 14.51
CA GLY A 69 -1.21 7.08 13.87
C GLY A 69 -0.26 5.88 13.87
N LEU A 70 -0.19 5.14 14.98
CA LEU A 70 0.60 3.92 15.08
C LEU A 70 0.05 2.81 14.17
N LEU A 71 -1.28 2.62 14.16
CA LEU A 71 -1.94 1.66 13.27
C LEU A 71 -1.66 1.98 11.79
N LEU A 72 -1.82 3.24 11.39
CA LEU A 72 -1.54 3.69 10.03
C LEU A 72 -0.07 3.42 9.66
N THR A 73 0.85 3.66 10.58
CA THR A 73 2.28 3.36 10.38
C THR A 73 2.50 1.86 10.14
N GLY A 74 1.86 1.01 10.94
CA GLY A 74 1.90 -0.44 10.75
C GLY A 74 1.36 -0.89 9.39
N LEU A 75 0.24 -0.31 8.94
CA LEU A 75 -0.33 -0.60 7.62
C LEU A 75 0.61 -0.19 6.49
N VAL A 76 1.29 0.96 6.61
CA VAL A 76 2.29 1.39 5.62
C VAL A 76 3.47 0.43 5.56
N PHE A 77 3.99 -0.02 6.72
CA PHE A 77 5.05 -1.03 6.74
C PHE A 77 4.61 -2.36 6.13
N PHE A 78 3.37 -2.78 6.39
CA PHE A 78 2.84 -3.98 5.79
C PHE A 78 2.72 -3.87 4.27
N GLN A 79 2.34 -2.70 3.75
CA GLN A 79 2.34 -2.46 2.30
C GLN A 79 3.73 -2.48 1.67
N ILE A 80 4.73 -1.92 2.35
CA ILE A 80 6.13 -2.01 1.90
C ILE A 80 6.54 -3.48 1.82
N TYR A 81 6.26 -4.27 2.86
CA TYR A 81 6.56 -5.70 2.88
C TYR A 81 5.89 -6.45 1.72
N LEU A 82 4.59 -6.23 1.48
CA LEU A 82 3.90 -6.89 0.36
C LEU A 82 4.47 -6.46 -0.99
N GLY A 83 4.77 -5.16 -1.17
CA GLY A 83 5.41 -4.65 -2.39
C GLY A 83 6.79 -5.28 -2.62
N ASP A 84 7.60 -5.38 -1.57
CA ASP A 84 8.92 -6.00 -1.63
C ASP A 84 8.83 -7.48 -2.03
N LEU A 85 7.84 -8.23 -1.55
CA LEU A 85 7.61 -9.61 -2.01
C LEU A 85 7.31 -9.66 -3.51
N LEU A 86 6.43 -8.78 -4.01
CA LEU A 86 6.05 -8.74 -5.43
C LEU A 86 7.24 -8.46 -6.35
N VAL A 87 8.14 -7.58 -5.91
CA VAL A 87 9.32 -7.19 -6.68
C VAL A 87 10.46 -8.19 -6.53
N TRP A 88 10.82 -8.58 -5.30
CA TRP A 88 12.07 -9.30 -5.02
C TRP A 88 11.92 -10.80 -4.89
N VAL A 89 10.74 -11.29 -4.49
CA VAL A 89 10.49 -12.73 -4.34
C VAL A 89 9.77 -13.28 -5.56
N TYR A 90 8.70 -12.61 -5.98
CA TYR A 90 7.91 -13.04 -7.13
C TYR A 90 8.42 -12.47 -8.46
N GLY A 91 9.22 -11.41 -8.45
CA GLY A 91 9.88 -10.91 -9.64
C GLY A 91 8.92 -10.45 -10.75
N LEU A 92 7.71 -9.96 -10.40
CA LEU A 92 6.62 -9.69 -11.35
C LEU A 92 6.97 -8.68 -12.46
N HIS A 93 8.05 -7.91 -12.30
CA HIS A 93 8.53 -6.96 -13.29
C HIS A 93 9.92 -7.30 -13.86
N THR A 94 10.41 -8.51 -13.60
CA THR A 94 11.68 -8.99 -14.16
C THR A 94 11.45 -9.62 -15.53
N GLY A 95 12.32 -9.33 -16.50
CA GLY A 95 12.20 -9.84 -17.86
C GLY A 95 11.99 -11.37 -17.94
N PRO A 96 12.76 -12.20 -17.21
CA PRO A 96 12.59 -13.65 -17.24
C PRO A 96 11.21 -14.12 -16.75
N VAL A 97 10.69 -13.55 -15.67
CA VAL A 97 9.37 -13.93 -15.12
C VAL A 97 8.26 -13.48 -16.06
N VAL A 98 8.34 -12.26 -16.59
CA VAL A 98 7.36 -11.73 -17.54
C VAL A 98 7.27 -12.62 -18.79
N GLU A 99 8.41 -13.03 -19.35
CA GLU A 99 8.41 -13.89 -20.53
C GLU A 99 7.87 -15.29 -20.21
N ALA A 100 8.28 -15.89 -19.08
CA ALA A 100 7.77 -17.19 -18.66
C ALA A 100 6.25 -17.18 -18.41
N THR A 101 5.70 -16.10 -17.86
CA THR A 101 4.24 -15.93 -17.71
C THR A 101 3.55 -15.80 -19.07
N ARG A 102 4.12 -15.03 -20.02
CA ARG A 102 3.58 -14.87 -21.37
C ARG A 102 3.55 -16.16 -22.18
N GLU A 103 4.58 -16.99 -22.01
CA GLU A 103 4.66 -18.32 -22.62
C GLU A 103 3.77 -19.36 -21.92
N GLY A 104 3.10 -18.98 -20.81
CA GLY A 104 2.19 -19.85 -20.06
C GLY A 104 2.91 -20.87 -19.15
N LEU A 105 4.20 -20.70 -18.90
CA LEU A 105 5.02 -21.64 -18.11
C LEU A 105 4.76 -21.56 -16.60
N LEU A 106 4.14 -20.47 -16.13
CA LEU A 106 3.92 -20.17 -14.72
C LEU A 106 2.43 -20.14 -14.32
N GLN A 107 1.49 -20.39 -15.23
CA GLN A 107 0.06 -20.33 -14.93
C GLN A 107 -0.43 -21.50 -14.08
#